data_AF-A0A2W7RC04-F1
#
_entry.id   AF-A0A2W7RC04-F1
#
_cell.length_a   1.000
_cell.length_b   1.000
_cell.length_c   1.000
_cell.angle_alpha   90.00
_cell.angle_beta   90.00
_cell.angle_gamma   90.00
#
_symmetry.space_group_name_H-M   'P 1'
#
loop_
_entity.id
_entity.type
_entity.pdbx_description
1 polymer ?
#
loop_
_entity_poly.entity_id
_entity_poly.type
_entity_poly.pdbx_seq_one_letter_code
_entity_poly.pdbx_strand_id
1 'polypeptide(L)'
;MSKELEKKEKELEKSLARQIELFKAESEDWIKIGGVVLVGGLITFVLINRRSKRKNKKTQEALYVLEREGLLTKELEKKLMDSSNSGFWPSMGQRLLVLGLAFAKEKFLPNLFATHTDDTKVEQESR
;
A
#
# COMPACT_ATOMS: atom_id res chain seq x y z
N MET A 1 -9.32 -11.75 -35.28
CA MET A 1 -9.35 -11.28 -33.87
C MET A 1 -7.98 -11.35 -33.19
N SER A 2 -7.21 -12.43 -33.36
CA SER A 2 -5.87 -12.58 -32.73
C SER A 2 -4.82 -11.58 -33.20
N LYS A 3 -4.80 -11.22 -34.50
CA LYS A 3 -3.83 -10.25 -35.05
C LYS A 3 -4.04 -8.80 -34.57
N GLU A 4 -5.26 -8.40 -34.25
CA GLU A 4 -5.52 -7.07 -33.67
C GLU A 4 -5.15 -7.01 -32.19
N LEU A 5 -5.33 -8.12 -31.47
CA LEU A 5 -4.92 -8.25 -30.06
C LEU A 5 -3.41 -8.16 -29.93
N GLU A 6 -2.64 -8.90 -30.74
CA GLU A 6 -1.17 -8.80 -30.75
C GLU A 6 -0.68 -7.38 -31.12
N LYS A 7 -1.41 -6.68 -32.00
CA LYS A 7 -1.05 -5.33 -32.42
C LYS A 7 -1.28 -4.34 -31.27
N LYS A 8 -2.41 -4.47 -30.57
CA LYS A 8 -2.72 -3.67 -29.37
C LYS A 8 -1.76 -3.97 -28.23
N GLU A 9 -1.39 -5.23 -28.03
CA GLU A 9 -0.41 -5.63 -27.03
C GLU A 9 0.97 -5.02 -27.31
N LYS A 10 1.44 -5.09 -28.57
CA LYS A 10 2.69 -4.42 -28.99
C LYS A 10 2.64 -2.90 -28.88
N GLU A 11 1.50 -2.28 -29.18
CA GLU A 11 1.31 -0.84 -28.98
C GLU A 11 1.31 -0.47 -27.50
N LEU A 12 0.67 -1.29 -26.66
CA LEU A 12 0.67 -1.12 -25.21
C LEU A 12 2.08 -1.24 -24.65
N GLU A 13 2.81 -2.30 -24.99
CA GLU A 13 4.21 -2.49 -24.58
C GLU A 13 5.09 -1.32 -25.01
N LYS A 14 4.91 -0.83 -26.24
CA LYS A 14 5.67 0.31 -26.76
C LYS A 14 5.32 1.62 -26.06
N SER A 15 4.05 1.80 -25.70
CA SER A 15 3.62 2.97 -24.92
C SER A 15 4.12 2.91 -23.48
N LEU A 16 4.10 1.71 -22.88
CA LEU A 16 4.53 1.48 -21.50
C LEU A 16 6.05 1.61 -21.38
N ALA A 17 6.80 1.09 -22.35
CA ALA A 17 8.25 1.28 -22.45
C ALA A 17 8.60 2.78 -22.58
N ARG A 18 7.88 3.53 -23.42
CA ARG A 18 8.06 4.99 -23.52
C ARG A 18 7.77 5.72 -22.22
N GLN A 19 6.69 5.36 -21.53
CA GLN A 19 6.32 5.96 -20.24
C GLN A 19 7.36 5.61 -19.16
N ILE A 20 7.88 4.38 -19.15
CA ILE A 20 8.93 3.95 -18.22
C ILE A 20 10.25 4.66 -18.54
N GLU A 21 10.59 4.85 -19.81
CA GLU A 21 11.84 5.49 -20.23
C GLU A 21 11.85 6.99 -19.89
N LEU A 22 10.75 7.70 -20.15
CA LEU A 22 10.56 9.08 -19.71
C LEU A 22 10.56 9.20 -18.19
N PHE A 23 9.85 8.29 -17.51
CA PHE A 23 9.88 8.23 -16.05
C PHE A 23 11.31 7.99 -15.56
N LYS A 24 12.08 7.05 -16.13
CA LYS A 24 13.48 6.79 -15.74
C LYS A 24 14.38 8.00 -15.92
N ALA A 25 14.19 8.77 -17.00
CA ALA A 25 14.97 9.96 -17.29
C ALA A 25 14.66 11.10 -16.30
N GLU A 26 13.41 11.25 -15.86
CA GLU A 26 13.02 12.25 -14.84
C GLU A 26 13.19 11.77 -13.39
N SER A 27 13.37 10.46 -13.18
CA SER A 27 13.28 9.82 -11.86
C SER A 27 14.61 9.31 -11.32
N GLU A 28 15.77 9.76 -11.80
CA GLU A 28 17.07 9.23 -11.33
C GLU A 28 17.21 9.25 -9.80
N ASP A 29 16.61 10.24 -9.13
CA ASP A 29 16.51 10.32 -7.67
C ASP A 29 15.25 9.68 -7.09
N TRP A 30 14.12 9.72 -7.79
CA TRP A 30 12.85 9.10 -7.37
C TRP A 30 12.88 7.57 -7.41
N ILE A 31 13.68 6.96 -8.29
CA ILE A 31 13.88 5.50 -8.36
C ILE A 31 14.64 5.01 -7.12
N LYS A 32 15.58 5.79 -6.59
CA LYS A 32 16.29 5.44 -5.34
C LYS A 32 15.31 5.47 -4.16
N ILE A 33 14.49 6.52 -4.07
CA ILE A 33 13.50 6.69 -3.00
C ILE A 33 12.39 5.63 -3.12
N GLY A 34 11.87 5.40 -4.33
CA GLY A 34 10.88 4.37 -4.64
C GLY A 34 11.39 2.96 -4.38
N GLY A 35 12.64 2.68 -4.72
CA GLY A 35 13.31 1.41 -4.41
C GLY A 35 13.44 1.15 -2.91
N VAL A 36 13.82 2.17 -2.13
CA VAL A 36 13.94 2.08 -0.67
C VAL A 36 12.58 1.82 -0.01
N VAL A 37 11.52 2.52 -0.43
CA VAL A 37 10.16 2.30 0.09
C VAL A 37 9.65 0.90 -0.22
N LEU A 38 9.89 0.41 -1.43
CA LEU A 38 9.43 -0.92 -1.87
C LEU A 38 10.15 -2.02 -1.09
N VAL A 39 11.48 -1.91 -0.92
CA VAL A 39 12.27 -2.85 -0.09
C VAL A 39 11.81 -2.79 1.37
N GLY A 40 11.60 -1.59 1.93
CA GLY A 40 11.09 -1.41 3.29
C GLY A 40 9.69 -2.01 3.49
N GLY A 41 8.82 -1.85 2.51
CA GLY A 41 7.48 -2.44 2.48
C GLY A 41 7.51 -3.97 2.47
N LEU A 42 8.35 -4.57 1.62
CA LEU A 42 8.52 -6.02 1.55
C LEU A 42 9.07 -6.61 2.86
N ILE A 43 10.07 -5.97 3.47
CA ILE A 43 10.65 -6.40 4.75
C ILE A 43 9.58 -6.37 5.86
N THR A 44 8.85 -5.26 5.94
CA THR A 44 7.80 -5.08 6.96
C THR A 44 6.66 -6.08 6.77
N PHE A 45 6.25 -6.33 5.53
CA PHE A 45 5.23 -7.32 5.18
C PHE A 45 5.64 -8.74 5.61
N VAL A 46 6.86 -9.16 5.30
CA VAL A 46 7.40 -10.47 5.69
C VAL A 46 7.43 -10.64 7.21
N LEU A 47 7.87 -9.60 7.94
CA LEU A 47 7.90 -9.60 9.41
C LEU A 47 6.50 -9.76 10.01
N ILE A 48 5.52 -8.99 9.53
CA ILE A 48 4.13 -9.05 10.00
C ILE A 48 3.52 -10.44 9.72
N ASN A 49 3.70 -10.94 8.50
CA ASN A 49 3.18 -12.25 8.11
C ASN A 49 3.78 -13.38 8.95
N ARG A 50 5.10 -13.34 9.20
CA ARG A 50 5.80 -14.32 10.06
C ARG A 50 5.34 -14.24 11.52
N ARG A 51 5.07 -13.03 12.04
CA ARG A 51 4.57 -12.84 13.41
C ARG A 51 3.14 -13.34 13.56
N SER A 52 2.27 -13.11 12.57
CA SER A 52 0.89 -13.63 12.54
C SER A 52 0.87 -15.16 12.60
N LYS A 53 1.69 -15.83 11.77
CA LYS A 53 1.82 -17.30 11.79
C LYS A 53 2.26 -17.86 13.15
N ARG A 54 3.13 -17.14 13.88
CA ARG A 54 3.56 -17.56 15.23
C ARG A 54 2.46 -17.42 16.29
N LYS A 55 1.59 -16.40 16.18
CA LYS A 55 0.45 -16.24 17.09
C LYS A 55 -0.52 -17.42 16.96
N ASN A 56 -0.83 -17.82 15.73
CA ASN A 56 -1.71 -18.96 15.46
C ASN A 56 -1.17 -20.27 16.05
N LYS A 57 0.15 -20.50 16.01
CA LYS A 57 0.76 -21.69 16.64
C LYS A 57 0.59 -21.71 18.16
N LYS A 58 0.78 -20.57 18.84
CA LYS A 58 0.60 -20.48 20.30
C LYS A 58 -0.86 -20.68 20.71
N THR A 59 -1.80 -20.17 19.91
CA THR A 59 -3.23 -20.39 20.13
C THR A 59 -3.59 -21.87 19.98
N GLN A 60 -3.04 -22.56 18.97
CA GLN A 60 -3.25 -23.99 18.79
C GLN A 60 -2.62 -24.83 19.92
N GLU A 61 -1.44 -24.45 20.40
CA GLU A 61 -0.78 -25.11 21.53
C GLU A 61 -1.57 -24.94 22.83
N ALA A 62 -2.13 -23.75 23.08
CA ALA A 62 -3.00 -23.50 24.22
C ALA A 62 -4.32 -24.31 24.14
N LEU A 63 -4.91 -24.44 22.95
CA LEU A 63 -6.08 -25.29 22.74
C LEU A 63 -5.75 -26.77 22.99
N TYR A 64 -4.60 -27.25 22.51
CA TYR A 64 -4.16 -28.63 22.73
C TYR A 64 -3.94 -28.96 24.22
N VAL A 65 -3.36 -28.04 24.99
CA VAL A 65 -3.18 -28.22 26.45
C VAL A 65 -4.53 -28.26 27.17
N LEU A 66 -5.48 -27.38 26.80
CA LEU A 66 -6.83 -27.39 27.37
C LEU A 66 -7.60 -28.68 27.05
N GLU A 67 -7.40 -29.26 25.85
CA GLU A 67 -7.99 -30.54 25.46
C GLU A 67 -7.43 -31.69 26.30
N ARG A 68 -6.11 -31.70 26.49
CA ARG A 68 -5.41 -32.71 27.30
C ARG A 68 -5.84 -32.70 28.77
N GLU A 69 -6.16 -31.53 29.30
CA GLU A 69 -6.66 -31.37 30.68
C GLU A 69 -8.19 -31.56 30.80
N GLY A 70 -8.89 -31.84 29.70
CA GLY A 70 -10.34 -32.08 29.70
C GLY A 70 -11.19 -30.82 29.96
N LEU A 71 -10.58 -29.64 29.88
CA LEU A 71 -11.22 -28.34 30.12
C LEU A 71 -11.78 -27.71 28.84
N LEU A 72 -11.52 -28.31 27.68
CA LEU A 72 -11.95 -27.80 26.39
C LEU A 72 -13.39 -28.23 26.08
N THR A 73 -14.35 -27.38 26.41
CA THR A 73 -15.73 -27.50 25.92
C THR A 73 -15.87 -26.82 24.55
N LYS A 74 -16.69 -27.41 23.66
CA LYS A 74 -16.96 -26.87 22.30
C LYS A 74 -17.42 -25.41 22.29
N GLU A 75 -18.06 -24.97 23.37
CA GLU A 75 -18.49 -23.59 23.55
C GLU A 75 -17.33 -22.64 23.92
N LEU A 76 -16.38 -23.08 24.78
CA LEU A 76 -15.16 -22.33 25.08
C LEU A 76 -14.25 -22.24 23.85
N GLU A 77 -14.10 -23.35 23.10
CA GLU A 77 -13.33 -23.38 21.87
C GLU A 77 -13.83 -22.33 20.88
N LYS A 78 -15.14 -22.31 20.64
CA LYS A 78 -15.77 -21.35 19.74
C LYS A 78 -15.58 -19.91 20.24
N LYS A 79 -15.71 -19.66 21.54
CA LYS A 79 -15.58 -18.32 22.14
C LYS A 79 -14.13 -17.81 22.21
N LEU A 80 -13.15 -18.71 22.31
CA LEU A 80 -11.72 -18.40 22.23
C LEU A 80 -11.25 -18.20 20.79
N MET A 81 -11.89 -18.89 19.84
CA MET A 81 -11.66 -18.72 18.40
C MET A 81 -12.38 -17.50 17.81
N ASP A 82 -13.54 -17.11 18.35
CA ASP A 82 -14.20 -15.84 18.08
C ASP A 82 -13.40 -14.71 18.75
N SER A 83 -12.27 -14.36 18.15
CA SER A 83 -11.55 -13.14 18.49
C SER A 83 -12.55 -11.99 18.36
N SER A 84 -12.93 -11.34 19.46
CA SER A 84 -13.78 -10.16 19.41
C SER A 84 -13.04 -9.08 18.65
N ASN A 85 -13.29 -9.01 17.34
CA ASN A 85 -12.76 -7.97 16.47
C ASN A 85 -13.48 -6.69 16.86
N SER A 86 -12.93 -5.99 17.86
CA SER A 86 -13.33 -4.64 18.25
C SER A 86 -13.00 -3.69 17.09
N GLY A 87 -13.85 -3.67 16.06
CA GLY A 87 -13.71 -2.90 14.84
C GLY A 87 -13.97 -1.40 15.01
N PHE A 88 -13.74 -0.85 16.21
CA PHE A 88 -14.01 0.56 16.50
C PHE A 88 -12.79 1.47 16.41
N TRP A 89 -11.60 0.92 16.19
CA TRP A 89 -10.42 1.73 15.86
C TRP A 89 -10.09 1.59 14.38
N PRO A 90 -10.00 2.71 13.63
CA PRO A 90 -9.37 2.70 12.33
C PRO A 90 -8.01 2.03 12.52
N SER A 91 -7.75 0.99 11.72
CA SER A 91 -6.50 0.25 11.85
C SER A 91 -5.35 1.24 11.73
N MET A 92 -4.26 1.03 12.47
CA MET A 92 -3.08 1.90 12.37
C MET A 92 -2.62 2.11 10.92
N GLY A 93 -2.87 1.13 10.04
CA GLY A 93 -2.66 1.25 8.60
C GLY A 93 -3.51 2.33 7.93
N GLN A 94 -4.81 2.43 8.23
CA GLN A 94 -5.67 3.49 7.69
C GLN A 94 -5.20 4.88 8.14
N ARG A 95 -4.76 5.02 9.39
CA ARG A 95 -4.22 6.29 9.91
C ARG A 95 -2.89 6.68 9.25
N LEU A 96 -1.99 5.71 9.06
CA LEU A 96 -0.73 5.91 8.35
C LEU A 96 -0.94 6.22 6.88
N LEU A 97 -1.95 5.63 6.23
CA LEU A 97 -2.32 5.95 4.85
C LEU A 97 -2.80 7.40 4.72
N VAL A 98 -3.72 7.83 5.59
CA VAL A 98 -4.22 9.22 5.57
C VAL A 98 -3.10 10.21 5.89
N LEU A 99 -2.26 9.92 6.89
CA LEU A 99 -1.12 10.76 7.24
C LEU A 99 -0.09 10.81 6.10
N GLY A 100 0.21 9.66 5.48
CA GLY A 100 1.12 9.56 4.35
C GLY A 100 0.60 10.33 3.14
N LEU A 101 -0.71 10.25 2.86
CA LEU A 101 -1.35 11.00 1.78
C LEU A 101 -1.34 12.51 2.06
N ALA A 102 -1.60 12.93 3.31
CA ALA A 102 -1.52 14.32 3.72
C ALA A 102 -0.09 14.88 3.61
N PHE A 103 0.91 14.11 4.07
CA PHE A 103 2.32 14.47 3.95
C PHE A 103 2.76 14.54 2.48
N ALA A 104 2.31 13.59 1.65
CA ALA A 104 2.58 13.61 0.22
C ALA A 104 1.96 14.82 -0.47
N LYS A 105 0.72 15.18 -0.10
CA LYS A 105 0.07 16.41 -0.57
C LYS A 105 0.88 17.64 -0.20
N GLU A 106 1.35 17.75 1.03
CA GLU A 106 2.10 18.92 1.50
C GLU A 106 3.49 19.05 0.87
N LYS A 107 4.20 17.93 0.67
CA LYS A 107 5.59 17.94 0.18
C LYS A 107 5.76 17.80 -1.31
N PHE A 108 4.88 17.07 -1.99
CA PHE A 108 5.02 16.74 -3.42
C PHE A 108 3.94 17.36 -4.30
N LEU A 109 2.81 17.83 -3.74
CA LEU A 109 1.79 18.54 -4.51
C LEU A 109 1.81 20.08 -4.43
N PRO A 110 2.74 20.83 -3.78
CA PRO A 110 2.66 22.29 -3.78
C PRO A 110 2.88 22.88 -5.18
N ASN A 111 3.63 22.20 -6.04
CA ASN A 111 3.94 22.64 -7.41
C ASN A 111 3.05 22.01 -8.49
N LEU A 112 2.10 21.13 -8.14
CA LEU A 112 1.19 20.52 -9.13
C LEU A 112 -0.13 21.29 -9.28
N PHE A 113 -0.49 22.10 -8.29
CA PHE A 113 -1.64 23.01 -8.34
C PHE A 113 -1.25 24.48 -8.55
N ALA A 114 0.05 24.82 -8.47
CA ALA A 114 0.54 26.17 -8.74
C ALA A 114 0.72 26.46 -10.24
N THR A 115 0.81 25.44 -11.10
CA THR A 115 1.04 25.60 -12.55
C THR A 115 -0.17 26.12 -13.34
N HIS A 116 -1.25 26.55 -12.67
CA HIS A 116 -2.45 27.08 -13.33
C HIS A 116 -2.82 28.51 -12.93
N THR A 117 -1.95 29.24 -12.21
CA THR A 117 -2.28 30.59 -11.72
C THR A 117 -1.38 31.72 -12.20
N ASP A 118 -0.47 31.47 -13.15
CA ASP A 118 0.42 32.53 -13.66
C ASP A 118 0.12 33.01 -15.10
N ASP A 119 -0.85 32.41 -15.81
CA ASP A 119 -1.18 32.82 -17.18
C ASP A 119 -2.28 33.90 -17.29
N THR A 120 -2.73 34.50 -16.19
CA THR A 120 -3.83 35.51 -16.22
C THR A 120 -3.43 36.92 -15.79
N LYS A 121 -2.14 37.25 -15.72
CA LYS A 121 -1.68 38.56 -15.24
C LYS A 121 -0.80 39.38 -16.17
N VAL A 122 -0.64 38.99 -17.45
CA VAL A 122 0.20 39.76 -18.40
C VAL A 122 -0.60 40.62 -19.39
N GLU A 123 -1.94 40.59 -19.37
CA GLU A 123 -2.77 41.36 -20.33
C GLU A 123 -3.48 42.58 -19.71
N GLN A 124 -2.86 43.27 -18.76
CA GLN A 124 -3.31 44.60 -18.30
C GLN A 124 -2.13 45.53 -17.97
N GLU A 125 -1.11 45.60 -18.84
CA GLU A 125 -0.12 46.68 -18.76
C GLU A 125 0.37 47.13 -20.15
N SER A 126 -0.57 47.19 -21.10
CA SER A 126 -0.37 47.83 -22.40
C SER A 126 -1.59 48.68 -22.75
N ARG A 127 -1.76 49.80 -22.05
CA ARG A 127 -2.54 50.96 -22.47
C ARG A 127 -1.86 52.24 -22.01
#